data_AF-A0A7G1NUS4-F1
#
_entry.id   AF-A0A7G1NUS4-F1
#
_cell.length_a   1.000
_cell.length_b   1.000
_cell.length_c   1.000
_cell.angle_alpha   90.00
_cell.angle_beta   90.00
_cell.angle_gamma   90.00
#
_symmetry.space_group_name_H-M   'P 1'
#
loop_
_entity.id
_entity.type
_entity.pdbx_description
1 polymer ?
#
loop_
_entity_poly.entity_id
_entity_poly.type
_entity_poly.pdbx_seq_one_letter_code
_entity_poly.pdbx_strand_id
1 'polypeptide(L)'
;MARRPGESVAVCVPTNEKVDEVVARLSRRGIMATKITGDGARGGEGVHVGTMYRFKGLEYRRMIIAGVSAGLVPRSARGHLGTDRQTAPPA
;
A
#
# COMPACT_ATOMS: atom_id res chain seq x y z
N MET A 1 -10.22 16.90 -16.39
CA MET A 1 -9.46 16.54 -15.16
C MET A 1 -8.24 15.73 -15.57
N ALA A 2 -7.05 16.33 -15.58
CA ALA A 2 -5.82 15.63 -15.97
C ALA A 2 -5.37 14.66 -14.86
N ARG A 3 -5.31 13.36 -15.18
CA ARG A 3 -4.66 12.35 -14.34
C ARG A 3 -3.19 12.73 -14.24
N ARG A 4 -2.68 13.04 -13.03
CA ARG A 4 -1.27 13.39 -12.85
C ARG A 4 -0.42 12.14 -13.12
N PRO A 5 0.50 12.15 -14.10
CA PRO A 5 1.45 11.07 -14.29
C PRO A 5 2.35 11.01 -13.04
N GLY A 6 2.48 9.84 -12.43
CA GLY A 6 3.38 9.64 -11.27
C GLY A 6 2.71 9.50 -9.89
N GLU A 7 1.38 9.44 -9.78
CA GLU A 7 0.78 8.93 -8.53
C GLU A 7 0.85 7.40 -8.50
N SER A 8 1.99 6.86 -8.10
CA SER A 8 2.15 5.42 -7.88
C SER A 8 1.25 4.98 -6.70
N VAL A 9 0.24 4.17 -7.01
CA VAL A 9 -0.65 3.55 -6.01
C VAL A 9 -0.27 2.09 -5.84
N ALA A 10 -0.01 1.69 -4.59
CA ALA A 10 0.25 0.33 -4.19
C ALA A 10 -0.93 -0.27 -3.43
N VAL A 11 -1.22 -1.55 -3.70
CA VAL A 11 -2.12 -2.37 -2.89
C VAL A 11 -1.34 -3.59 -2.38
N CYS A 12 -1.12 -3.63 -1.07
CA CYS A 12 -0.52 -4.77 -0.38
C CYS A 12 -1.61 -5.73 0.11
N VAL A 13 -1.43 -7.02 -0.14
CA VAL A 13 -2.30 -8.11 0.32
C VAL A 13 -1.51 -9.22 0.99
N PRO A 14 -2.12 -10.04 1.87
CA PRO A 14 -1.37 -11.01 2.67
C PRO A 14 -0.96 -12.28 1.93
N THR A 15 -1.60 -12.63 0.81
CA THR A 15 -1.32 -13.89 0.06
C THR A 15 -1.25 -13.64 -1.44
N ASN A 16 -0.54 -14.52 -2.17
CA ASN A 16 -0.46 -14.45 -3.64
C ASN A 16 -1.83 -14.63 -4.30
N GLU A 17 -2.68 -15.50 -3.77
CA GLU A 17 -4.05 -15.68 -4.26
C GLU A 17 -4.84 -14.37 -4.22
N LYS A 18 -4.74 -13.61 -3.11
CA LYS A 18 -5.37 -12.29 -2.99
C LYS A 18 -4.79 -11.26 -3.97
N VAL A 19 -3.55 -11.44 -4.45
CA VAL A 19 -2.99 -10.55 -5.48
C VAL A 19 -3.77 -10.74 -6.78
N ASP A 20 -3.97 -11.99 -7.20
CA ASP A 20 -4.70 -12.30 -8.43
C ASP A 20 -6.16 -11.85 -8.34
N GLU A 21 -6.80 -12.05 -7.19
CA GLU A 21 -8.15 -11.58 -6.94
C GLU A 21 -8.28 -10.05 -7.06
N VAL A 22 -7.37 -9.30 -6.42
CA VAL A 22 -7.38 -7.83 -6.46
C VAL A 22 -7.12 -7.32 -7.86
N VAL A 23 -6.13 -7.88 -8.57
CA VAL A 23 -5.85 -7.52 -9.97
C VAL A 23 -7.09 -7.74 -10.84
N ALA A 24 -7.71 -8.93 -10.75
CA ALA A 24 -8.92 -9.24 -11.52
C ALA A 24 -10.09 -8.31 -11.18
N ARG A 25 -10.27 -7.94 -9.90
CA ARG A 25 -11.31 -6.99 -9.45
C ARG A 25 -11.09 -5.58 -10.00
N LEU A 26 -9.85 -5.10 -10.01
CA LEU A 26 -9.50 -3.79 -10.54
C LEU A 26 -9.65 -3.74 -12.06
N SER A 27 -9.16 -4.76 -12.77
CA SER A 27 -9.29 -4.87 -14.23
C SER A 27 -10.76 -4.90 -14.68
N ARG A 28 -11.64 -5.62 -13.96
CA ARG A 28 -13.09 -5.61 -14.22
C ARG A 28 -13.76 -4.24 -14.09
N ARG A 29 -13.12 -3.30 -13.38
CA ARG A 29 -13.58 -1.92 -13.21
C ARG A 29 -12.86 -0.94 -14.14
N GLY A 30 -12.06 -1.44 -15.08
CA GLY A 30 -11.25 -0.61 -15.99
C GLY A 30 -10.05 0.06 -15.33
N ILE A 31 -9.64 -0.39 -14.14
CA ILE A 31 -8.45 0.12 -13.44
C ILE A 31 -7.27 -0.77 -13.83
N MET A 32 -6.27 -0.19 -14.50
CA MET A 32 -5.03 -0.91 -14.81
C MET A 32 -4.33 -1.29 -13.51
N ALA A 33 -4.10 -2.59 -13.32
CA ALA A 33 -3.42 -3.13 -12.16
C ALA A 33 -2.39 -4.18 -12.59
N THR A 34 -1.21 -4.14 -11.99
CA THR A 34 -0.09 -5.01 -12.34
C THR A 34 0.47 -5.67 -11.09
N LYS A 35 0.72 -6.98 -11.17
CA LYS A 35 1.39 -7.73 -10.09
C LYS A 35 2.87 -7.33 -10.02
N ILE A 36 3.38 -7.09 -8.81
CA ILE A 36 4.81 -6.89 -8.60
C ILE A 36 5.54 -8.23 -8.72
N THR A 37 6.45 -8.35 -9.69
CA THR A 37 7.27 -9.54 -9.90
C THR A 37 8.59 -9.46 -9.14
N GLY A 38 9.39 -10.53 -9.15
CA GLY A 38 10.69 -10.57 -8.47
C GLY A 38 11.70 -9.55 -9.03
N ASP A 39 11.52 -9.15 -10.28
CA ASP A 39 12.32 -8.13 -10.97
C ASP A 39 11.88 -6.68 -10.65
N GLY A 40 10.99 -6.51 -9.67
CA GLY A 40 10.39 -5.23 -9.29
C GLY A 40 9.13 -4.90 -10.09
N ALA A 41 8.60 -3.69 -9.86
CA ALA A 41 7.43 -3.19 -10.56
C ALA A 41 7.80 -2.77 -12.00
N ARG A 42 7.91 -3.72 -12.92
CA ARG A 42 8.06 -3.44 -14.35
C ARG A 42 6.72 -2.95 -14.91
N GLY A 43 6.50 -1.64 -14.93
CA GLY A 43 5.32 -1.02 -15.57
C GLY A 43 4.93 0.28 -14.90
N GLY A 44 5.29 1.40 -15.52
CA GLY A 44 5.24 2.74 -14.94
C GLY A 44 3.86 3.37 -14.75
N GLU A 45 2.75 2.68 -15.06
CA GLU A 45 1.40 3.20 -14.85
C GLU A 45 0.44 2.16 -14.28
N GLY A 46 -0.46 2.60 -13.40
CA GLY A 46 -1.51 1.78 -12.80
C GLY A 46 -1.28 1.45 -11.31
N VAL A 47 -2.14 0.58 -10.78
CA VAL A 47 -2.08 0.09 -9.40
C VAL A 47 -1.11 -1.09 -9.33
N HIS A 48 -0.05 -0.97 -8.53
CA HIS A 48 0.82 -2.11 -8.26
C HIS A 48 0.26 -2.96 -7.13
N VAL A 49 0.12 -4.26 -7.36
CA VAL A 49 -0.47 -5.18 -6.39
C VAL A 49 0.58 -6.23 -6.02
N GLY A 50 0.76 -6.47 -4.73
CA GLY A 50 1.76 -7.44 -4.28
C GLY A 50 1.54 -7.92 -2.85
N THR A 51 2.29 -8.94 -2.48
CA THR A 51 2.48 -9.31 -1.08
C THR A 51 3.49 -8.38 -0.42
N MET A 52 3.44 -8.26 0.90
CA MET A 52 4.23 -7.29 1.67
C MET A 52 5.72 -7.26 1.29
N TYR A 53 6.37 -8.42 1.19
CA TYR A 53 7.81 -8.49 0.91
C TYR A 53 8.20 -7.99 -0.50
N ARG A 54 7.24 -7.92 -1.44
CA ARG A 54 7.46 -7.40 -2.80
C ARG A 54 7.62 -5.89 -2.85
N PHE A 55 7.18 -5.20 -1.80
CA PHE A 55 7.31 -3.75 -1.67
C PHE A 55 8.65 -3.32 -1.06
N LYS A 56 9.51 -4.25 -0.61
CA LYS A 56 10.79 -3.92 0.02
C LYS A 56 11.69 -3.16 -0.96
N GLY A 57 12.15 -1.97 -0.56
CA GLY A 57 13.00 -1.11 -1.39
C GLY A 57 12.25 -0.36 -2.50
N LEU A 58 10.92 -0.39 -2.49
CA LEU A 58 10.08 0.39 -3.40
C LEU A 58 9.37 1.50 -2.62
N GLU A 59 9.23 2.67 -3.27
CA GLU A 59 8.52 3.80 -2.72
C GLU A 59 7.22 4.07 -3.49
N TYR A 60 6.17 4.36 -2.73
CA TYR A 60 4.85 4.64 -3.27
C TYR A 60 4.28 5.87 -2.60
N ARG A 61 3.68 6.76 -3.40
CA ARG A 61 3.01 7.94 -2.86
C ARG A 61 1.76 7.57 -2.07
N ARG A 62 1.07 6.50 -2.48
CA ARG A 62 -0.12 5.96 -1.81
C ARG A 62 0.01 4.46 -1.67
N MET A 63 -0.10 3.97 -0.44
CA MET A 63 -0.13 2.55 -0.14
C MET A 63 -1.45 2.19 0.56
N ILE A 64 -2.11 1.17 0.06
CA ILE A 64 -3.33 0.59 0.62
C ILE A 64 -2.98 -0.81 1.10
N ILE A 65 -3.33 -1.15 2.34
CA ILE A 65 -3.21 -2.51 2.86
C ILE A 65 -4.62 -3.13 2.83
N ALA A 66 -4.83 -4.10 1.96
CA ALA A 66 -6.11 -4.76 1.74
C ALA A 66 -6.13 -6.16 2.35
N GLY A 67 -7.33 -6.64 2.71
CA GLY A 67 -7.49 -7.96 3.35
C GLY A 67 -6.94 -8.01 4.77
N VAL A 68 -6.96 -6.87 5.47
CA VAL A 68 -6.63 -6.76 6.90
C VAL A 68 -7.65 -7.57 7.70
N SER A 69 -7.17 -8.47 8.55
CA SER A 69 -7.98 -9.33 9.39
C SER A 69 -7.27 -9.56 10.72
N ALA A 70 -8.01 -9.88 11.77
CA ALA A 70 -7.43 -10.20 13.07
C ALA A 70 -6.39 -11.32 12.93
N GLY A 71 -5.20 -11.13 13.52
CA GLY A 71 -4.10 -12.09 13.45
C GLY A 71 -3.18 -11.98 12.22
N LEU A 72 -3.56 -11.22 11.18
CA LEU A 72 -2.70 -10.98 10.00
C LEU A 72 -1.96 -9.65 10.06
N VAL A 73 -2.46 -8.69 10.83
CA VAL A 73 -1.78 -7.42 11.10
C VAL A 73 -1.30 -7.45 12.55
N PRO A 74 -0.05 -7.04 12.83
CA PRO A 74 0.46 -6.93 14.20
C PRO A 74 -0.54 -6.17 15.07
N ARG A 75 -0.99 -6.79 16.16
CA ARG A 75 -2.03 -6.25 17.04
C ARG A 75 -1.46 -5.03 17.77
N SER A 76 -1.80 -3.86 17.24
CA SER A 76 -1.36 -2.55 17.71
C SER A 76 0.17 -2.44 17.79
N ALA A 77 0.77 -1.68 16.88
CA ALA A 77 1.96 -0.93 17.28
C ALA A 77 1.56 -0.20 18.58
N ARG A 78 2.05 -0.66 19.73
CA ARG A 78 1.93 0.04 21.00
C ARG A 78 2.84 1.25 20.85
N GLY A 79 2.39 2.23 20.07
CA GLY A 79 2.92 3.56 20.10
C GLY A 79 2.78 4.01 21.53
N HIS A 80 3.91 4.18 22.19
CA HIS A 80 3.99 5.10 23.28
C HIS A 80 3.69 6.47 22.65
N LEU A 81 2.41 6.80 22.48
CA LEU A 81 1.99 8.17 22.22
C LEU A 81 2.14 8.88 23.57
N GLY A 82 3.39 9.10 23.94
CA GLY A 82 3.75 10.02 24.99
C GLY A 82 3.12 11.35 24.63
N THR A 83 2.25 11.81 25.52
CA THR A 83 1.59 13.10 25.45
C THR A 83 2.67 14.18 25.45
N ASP A 84 3.10 14.64 24.28
CA ASP A 84 3.86 15.89 24.20
C ASP A 84 2.88 17.04 24.38
N ARG A 85 2.61 17.38 25.64
CA ARG A 85 1.96 18.65 25.97
C ARG A 85 2.96 19.73 25.59
N GLN A 86 2.68 20.43 24.49
CA GLN A 86 3.30 21.70 24.18
C GLN A 86 3.02 22.68 25.33
N THR A 87 3.95 22.78 26.29
CA THR A 87 3.98 23.90 27.23
C THR A 87 4.38 25.14 26.46
N ALA A 88 3.53 26.16 26.49
CA ALA A 88 3.84 27.48 25.95
C ALA A 88 5.14 28.03 26.57
N PRO A 89 5.96 28.79 25.81
CA PRO A 89 7.15 29.42 26.37
C PRO A 89 6.75 30.48 27.41
N PRO A 90 7.54 30.69 28.49
CA PRO A 90 7.26 31.74 29.46
C PRO A 90 7.38 33.13 28.82
N ALA A 91 6.53 34.04 29.31
CA ALA A 91 6.44 35.44 28.91
C ALA A 91 7.70 36.26 29.28
#